data_AF-A0A1I6U178-F1
#
_entry.id   AF-A0A1I6U178-F1
#
_cell.length_a   1.000
_cell.length_b   1.000
_cell.length_c   1.000
_cell.angle_alpha   90.00
_cell.angle_beta   90.00
_cell.angle_gamma   90.00
#
_symmetry.space_group_name_H-M   'P 1'
#
loop_
_entity.id
_entity.type
_entity.pdbx_description
1 polymer ?
#
loop_
_entity_poly.entity_id
_entity_poly.type
_entity_poly.pdbx_seq_one_letter_code
_entity_poly.pdbx_strand_id
1 'polypeptide(L)' 'MEILAIPLTEWVGYAASLGVLLSFLMKNITTLRTVNMIGCALFVAYGFMLQTSWPIIITNLAIFIVNGFYLLKLKKATDA' A
#
# COMPACT_ATOMS: atom_id res chain seq x y z
N MET A 1 22.04 -2.95 6.02
CA MET A 1 22.44 -1.58 6.40
C MET A 1 21.47 -1.08 7.45
N GLU A 2 22.00 -0.51 8.52
CA GLU A 2 21.21 0.08 9.62
C GLU A 2 21.35 1.59 9.58
N ILE A 3 20.24 2.29 9.74
CA ILE A 3 20.17 3.75 9.84
C ILE A 3 19.56 4.05 11.21
N LEU A 4 20.24 4.84 12.04
CA LEU A 4 19.79 5.15 13.41
C LEU A 4 19.54 3.90 14.27
N ALA A 5 20.37 2.86 14.09
CA ALA A 5 20.20 1.54 14.73
C ALA A 5 18.89 0.81 14.39
N ILE A 6 18.23 1.22 13.30
CA ILE A 6 17.03 0.57 12.77
C ILE A 6 17.38 -0.11 11.44
N PRO A 7 17.02 -1.39 11.24
CA PRO A 7 17.21 -2.08 9.98
C PRO A 7 16.49 -1.37 8.83
N LEU A 8 17.10 -1.33 7.65
CA LEU A 8 16.45 -0.77 6.46
C LEU A 8 15.07 -1.42 6.17
N THR A 9 14.88 -2.69 6.52
CA THR A 9 13.60 -3.39 6.42
C THR A 9 12.47 -2.67 7.16
N GLU A 10 12.71 -2.26 8.41
CA GLU A 10 11.72 -1.54 9.22
C GLU A 10 11.38 -0.18 8.62
N TRP A 11 12.37 0.51 8.04
CA TRP A 11 12.12 1.77 7.32
C TRP A 11 11.19 1.60 6.12
N VAL A 12 11.26 0.48 5.40
CA VAL A 12 10.30 0.16 4.34
C VAL A 12 8.89 -0.01 4.91
N GLY A 13 8.77 -0.72 6.05
CA GLY A 13 7.51 -0.89 6.76
C GLY A 13 6.90 0.43 7.24
N TYR A 14 7.72 1.33 7.79
CA TYR A 14 7.29 2.67 8.20
C TYR A 14 6.88 3.54 7.02
N ALA A 15 7.62 3.51 5.91
CA ALA A 15 7.26 4.23 4.69
C ALA A 15 5.94 3.72 4.09
N ALA A 16 5.74 2.39 4.04
CA ALA A 16 4.49 1.78 3.59
C ALA A 16 3.31 2.21 4.47
N SER A 17 3.48 2.14 5.79
CA SER A 17 2.47 2.56 6.78
C SER A 17 2.09 4.02 6.62
N LEU A 18 3.09 4.90 6.46
CA LEU A 18 2.88 6.34 6.26
C LEU A 18 2.12 6.59 4.95
N GLY A 19 2.47 5.91 3.87
CA GLY A 19 1.78 6.04 2.58
C GLY A 19 0.29 5.68 2.69
N VAL A 20 -0.03 4.55 3.34
CA VAL A 20 -1.43 4.15 3.58
C VAL A 20 -2.14 5.14 4.50
N LEU A 21 -1.50 5.58 5.59
CA LEU A 21 -2.08 6.55 6.51
C LEU A 21 -2.41 7.88 5.82
N LEU A 22 -1.48 8.41 5.03
CA LEU A 22 -1.69 9.64 4.26
C LEU A 22 -2.79 9.50 3.21
N SER A 23 -3.02 8.30 2.67
CA SER A 23 -4.14 8.07 1.75
C SER A 23 -5.50 8.38 2.37
N PHE A 24 -5.69 8.14 3.67
CA PHE A 24 -6.94 8.43 4.37
C PHE A 24 -7.21 9.92 4.57
N LEU A 25 -6.18 10.76 4.45
CA LEU A 25 -6.32 12.22 4.51
C LEU A 25 -6.74 12.82 3.15
N MET A 26 -6.79 12.01 2.09
CA MET A 26 -7.06 12.49 0.74
C MET A 26 -8.56 12.67 0.49
N LYS A 27 -8.95 13.85 0.03
CA LYS A 27 -10.35 14.17 -0.33
C LYS A 27 -10.82 13.47 -1.61
N ASN A 28 -9.91 13.21 -2.56
CA ASN A 28 -10.25 12.58 -3.83
C ASN A 28 -10.10 11.06 -3.72
N ILE A 29 -11.20 10.33 -3.94
CA ILE A 29 -11.24 8.86 -3.84
C ILE A 29 -10.34 8.16 -4.88
N THR A 30 -10.14 8.75 -6.06
CA THR A 30 -9.23 8.24 -7.10
C THR A 30 -7.78 8.30 -6.60
N THR A 31 -7.39 9.43 -6.02
CA THR A 31 -6.05 9.64 -5.46
C THR A 31 -5.84 8.74 -4.24
N LEU A 32 -6.84 8.65 -3.36
CA LEU A 32 -6.84 7.77 -2.20
C LEU A 32 -6.56 6.32 -2.60
N ARG A 33 -7.32 5.78 -3.56
CA ARG A 33 -7.15 4.39 -4.04
C ARG A 33 -5.79 4.18 -4.70
N THR A 34 -5.30 5.17 -5.45
CA THR A 34 -3.99 5.08 -6.11
C THR A 34 -2.84 5.04 -5.11
N VAL A 35 -2.85 5.91 -4.09
CA VAL A 35 -1.82 5.94 -3.06
C VAL A 35 -1.88 4.72 -2.15
N ASN A 36 -3.09 4.24 -1.83
CA ASN A 36 -3.27 3.02 -1.05
C ASN A 36 -2.72 1.79 -1.79
N MET A 37 -2.88 1.70 -3.12
CA MET A 37 -2.21 0.66 -3.93
C MET A 37 -0.69 0.74 -3.85
N ILE A 38 -0.08 1.93 -3.87
CA ILE A 38 1.37 2.09 -3.71
C ILE A 38 1.81 1.60 -2.32
N GLY A 39 1.09 2.02 -1.27
CA GLY A 39 1.36 1.58 0.10
C GLY A 39 1.23 0.06 0.28
N CYS A 40 0.21 -0.55 -0.30
CA CYS A 40 0.02 -2.00 -0.28
C CYS A 40 1.14 -2.75 -1.03
N ALA A 41 1.59 -2.23 -2.18
CA ALA A 41 2.71 -2.83 -2.91
C ALA A 41 4.01 -2.80 -2.09
N LEU A 42 4.25 -1.69 -1.36
CA LEU A 42 5.37 -1.60 -0.42
C LEU A 42 5.23 -2.57 0.75
N PHE A 43 4.02 -2.76 1.30
CA PHE A 43 3.79 -3.74 2.35
C PHE A 43 3.98 -5.19 1.88
N VAL A 44 3.65 -5.50 0.63
CA VAL A 44 3.95 -6.82 0.04
C VAL A 44 5.46 -7.04 0.00
N ALA A 45 6.23 -6.05 -0.49
CA ALA A 45 7.70 -6.12 -0.49
C ALA A 45 8.25 -6.25 0.94
N TYR A 46 7.76 -5.46 1.88
CA TYR A 46 8.11 -5.52 3.29
C TYR A 46 7.81 -6.89 3.92
N GLY A 47 6.67 -7.49 3.60
CA GLY A 47 6.29 -8.82 4.08
C GLY A 47 7.26 -9.90 3.63
N PHE A 48 7.80 -9.82 2.41
CA PHE A 48 8.88 -10.70 1.96
C PHE A 48 10.20 -10.45 2.72
N MET A 49 10.53 -9.19 3.01
CA MET A 49 11.74 -8.83 3.77
C MET A 49 11.70 -9.29 5.24
N LEU A 50 10.52 -9.42 5.85
CA LEU A 50 10.30 -9.92 7.22
C LEU A 50 10.34 -11.46 7.34
N GLN A 51 11.28 -12.13 6.66
CA GLN A 51 11.30 -13.61 6.58
C GLN A 51 9.96 -14.21 6.10
N THR A 52 9.33 -13.58 5.10
CA THR A 52 8.03 -14.01 4.54
C THR A 52 6.89 -14.05 5.56
N SER A 53 6.39 -12.86 5.92
CA SER A 53 5.16 -12.72 6.69
C SER A 53 3.93 -12.88 5.79
N TRP A 54 3.43 -14.12 5.68
CA TRP A 54 2.24 -14.46 4.90
C TRP A 54 1.00 -13.60 5.20
N PRO A 55 0.67 -13.28 6.47
CA PRO A 55 -0.48 -12.43 6.77
C PRO A 55 -0.36 -11.05 6.14
N ILE A 56 0.83 -10.44 6.17
CA ILE A 56 1.06 -9.10 5.60
C ILE A 56 0.96 -9.15 4.07
N ILE A 57 1.58 -10.14 3.44
CA ILE A 57 1.60 -10.30 1.98
C ILE A 57 0.18 -10.51 1.44
N ILE A 58 -0.54 -11.49 1.98
CA ILE A 58 -1.87 -11.87 1.49
C ILE A 58 -2.87 -10.73 1.66
N THR A 59 -2.87 -10.09 2.84
CA THR A 59 -3.80 -8.98 3.12
C THR A 59 -3.55 -7.79 2.21
N ASN A 60 -2.30 -7.37 2.04
CA ASN A 60 -1.98 -6.21 1.20
C ASN A 60 -2.17 -6.51 -0.29
N LEU A 61 -1.94 -7.75 -0.73
CA LEU A 61 -2.26 -8.15 -2.10
C LEU A 61 -3.77 -8.12 -2.36
N ALA A 62 -4.59 -8.60 -1.42
CA ALA A 62 -6.04 -8.51 -1.53
C ALA A 62 -6.53 -7.05 -1.56
N ILE A 63 -6.00 -6.20 -0.67
CA ILE A 63 -6.33 -4.77 -0.63
C ILE A 63 -5.92 -4.08 -1.94
N PHE A 64 -4.75 -4.42 -2.50
CA PHE A 64 -4.29 -3.90 -3.79
C PHE A 64 -5.28 -4.22 -4.92
N ILE A 65 -5.71 -5.49 -5.03
CA ILE A 65 -6.67 -5.94 -6.04
C ILE A 65 -8.01 -5.21 -5.88
N VAL A 66 -8.52 -5.11 -4.65
CA VAL A 66 -9.79 -4.42 -4.35
C VAL A 66 -9.70 -2.95 -4.74
N ASN A 67 -8.66 -2.23 -4.32
CA ASN A 67 -8.48 -0.82 -4.69
C ASN A 67 -8.39 -0.63 -6.20
N GLY A 68 -7.68 -1.51 -6.90
CA GLY A 68 -7.56 -1.50 -8.37
C GLY A 68 -8.90 -1.69 -9.07
N PHE A 69 -9.68 -2.71 -8.69
CA PHE A 69 -11.02 -2.95 -9.25
C PHE A 69 -11.93 -1.72 -9.11
N TYR A 70 -11.94 -1.15 -7.91
CA TYR A 70 -12.76 0.00 -7.57
C TYR A 70 -12.30 1.29 -8.27
N LEU A 71 -11.00 1.46 -8.51
CA LEU A 71 -10.46 2.57 -9.31
C LEU A 71 -10.91 2.46 -10.77
N LEU A 72 -10.82 1.27 -11.37
CA LEU A 72 -11.27 1.02 -12.74
C LEU A 72 -12.78 1.24 -12.90
N LYS A 73 -13.57 0.80 -11.90
CA LYS A 73 -15.02 1.04 -11.88
C LYS A 73 -15.36 2.53 -11.84
N LEU A 74 -14.61 3.30 -11.06
CA LEU A 74 -14.82 4.74 -10.95
C LEU A 74 -14.49 5.47 -12.26
N LYS A 75 -13.37 5.12 -12.90
CA LYS A 75 -13.00 5.68 -14.21
C LYS A 75 -14.09 5.44 -15.26
N LYS A 76 -14.58 4.20 -15.36
CA LYS A 76 -15.68 3.85 -16.27
C LYS A 76 -16.96 4.66 -16.05
N ALA A 77 -17.26 5.07 -14.81
CA ALA A 77 -18.44 5.86 -14.49
C ALA A 77 -18.27 7.36 -14.79
N THR A 78 -17.03 7.85 -14.87
CA THR A 78 -16.72 9.22 -15.31
C THR A 78 -16.68 9.34 -16.84
N ASP A 79 -16.32 8.27 -17.53
CA ASP A 79 -16.19 8.22 -19.00
C ASP A 79 -17.51 7.88 -19.73
N ALA A 80 -18.61 7.71 -19.01
CA ALA A 80 -19.96 7.40 -19.53
C ALA A 80 -20.89 8.60 -19.37
#